data_AF-X8E4L2-F1
#
_entry.id   AF-X8E4L2-F1
#
_cell.length_a   1.000
_cell.length_b   1.000
_cell.length_c   1.000
_cell.angle_alpha   90.00
_cell.angle_beta   90.00
_cell.angle_gamma   90.00
#
_symmetry.space_group_name_H-M   'P 1'
#
loop_
_entity.id
_entity.type
_entity.pdbx_description
1 polymer ?
#
loop_
_entity_poly.entity_id
_entity_poly.type
_entity_poly.pdbx_seq_one_letter_code
_entity_poly.pdbx_strand_id
1 'polypeptide(L)'
;MSADHDGNIPEVVRGAHALVDRLTAGEPYAVAFGGQGSAWLETLEELVSTAGIESELATLVGEVDLLLEPVAQELVVVRPIGFEPLGWVRALAAEDPVPTAKQLTSAAVSVPGVLLTQIAAVRALARQGMDFAATPPVAIIGHSQGVLAVESLKAAGERDIQLLALAQLIGAAGTLVARRRGISILGDRPPMVSVSNADPERIYALLEEFAQDVRTVLPPVLSIRNGRRSVVITGTPEQLSRFELYCKQISQKEEADRKNKVRGGDIFAPFSSRCRWKSVSTARG
;
A
#
# COMPACT_ATOMS: atom_id res chain seq x y z
N MET A 1 71.23 21.26 -1.85
CA MET A 1 70.10 22.00 -2.45
C MET A 1 68.99 20.99 -2.69
N SER A 2 68.20 20.73 -1.65
CA SER A 2 66.91 20.03 -1.74
C SER A 2 65.86 21.07 -2.00
N ALA A 3 64.98 20.82 -2.98
CA ALA A 3 63.78 21.60 -3.19
C ALA A 3 62.60 20.63 -3.16
N ASP A 4 61.74 20.90 -2.19
CA ASP A 4 60.48 20.26 -1.90
C ASP A 4 59.52 20.32 -3.09
N HIS A 5 58.77 19.24 -3.29
CA HIS A 5 57.44 19.35 -3.89
C HIS A 5 56.51 18.33 -3.23
N ASP A 6 56.12 18.67 -1.99
CA ASP A 6 54.96 18.12 -1.31
C ASP A 6 53.70 18.44 -2.11
N GLY A 7 53.27 17.48 -2.92
CA GLY A 7 51.93 17.46 -3.50
C GLY A 7 50.90 17.10 -2.45
N ASN A 8 50.57 18.05 -1.58
CA ASN A 8 49.39 18.02 -0.73
C ASN A 8 48.14 18.02 -1.63
N ILE A 9 47.67 16.83 -2.03
CA ILE A 9 46.37 16.68 -2.69
C ILE A 9 45.31 17.03 -1.64
N PRO A 10 44.49 18.08 -1.84
CA PRO A 10 43.49 18.46 -0.87
C PRO A 10 42.51 17.33 -0.64
N GLU A 11 42.26 17.06 0.64
CA GLU A 11 41.27 16.15 1.20
C GLU A 11 39.83 16.62 0.87
N VAL A 12 39.48 16.71 -0.42
CA VAL A 12 38.22 17.27 -0.94
C VAL A 12 37.51 16.27 -1.85
N VAL A 13 37.58 14.98 -1.51
CA VAL A 13 36.60 13.96 -1.95
C VAL A 13 35.95 13.29 -0.72
N ARG A 14 35.70 14.06 0.34
CA ARG A 14 34.79 13.67 1.45
C ARG A 14 33.36 14.11 1.12
N GLY A 15 32.82 13.63 0.01
CA GLY A 15 31.68 14.26 -0.65
C GLY A 15 30.65 13.33 -1.25
N ALA A 16 30.42 12.15 -0.66
CA ALA A 16 29.18 11.36 -0.71
C ALA A 16 29.46 9.99 -0.09
N HIS A 17 29.41 9.88 1.24
CA HIS A 17 29.28 8.56 1.84
C HIS A 17 27.95 7.97 1.34
N ALA A 18 27.98 6.75 0.80
CA ALA A 18 26.77 6.10 0.35
C ALA A 18 25.78 6.07 1.53
N LEU A 19 24.47 6.13 1.25
CA LEU A 19 23.46 6.14 2.32
C LEU A 19 23.70 4.99 3.32
N VAL A 20 24.06 3.81 2.81
CA VAL A 20 24.40 2.62 3.59
C VAL A 20 25.57 2.86 4.55
N ASP A 21 26.61 3.60 4.14
CA ASP A 21 27.75 3.92 5.02
C ASP A 21 27.31 4.76 6.22
N ARG A 22 26.44 5.76 5.97
CA ARG A 22 25.92 6.64 7.03
C ARG A 22 25.03 5.89 8.01
N LEU A 23 24.15 5.03 7.50
CA LEU A 23 23.31 4.16 8.33
C LEU A 23 24.17 3.19 9.16
N THR A 24 25.21 2.63 8.55
CA THR A 24 26.14 1.71 9.21
C THR A 24 26.99 2.40 10.27
N ALA A 25 27.33 3.67 10.05
CA ALA A 25 28.01 4.52 11.03
C ALA A 25 27.11 4.93 12.23
N GLY A 26 25.84 4.50 12.24
CA GLY A 26 24.91 4.70 13.36
C GLY A 26 23.94 5.85 13.20
N GLU A 27 23.77 6.40 12.00
CA GLU A 27 22.71 7.40 11.76
C GLU A 27 21.32 6.76 11.97
N PRO A 28 20.45 7.33 12.83
CA PRO A 28 19.17 6.72 13.14
C PRO A 28 18.24 6.74 11.93
N TYR A 29 17.60 5.62 11.66
CA TYR A 29 16.68 5.47 10.54
C TYR A 29 15.50 4.58 10.89
N ALA A 30 14.41 4.71 10.13
CA ALA A 30 13.22 3.89 10.26
C ALA A 30 12.90 3.21 8.94
N VAL A 31 12.31 2.01 9.01
CA VAL A 31 11.79 1.29 7.84
C VAL A 31 10.28 1.41 7.81
N ALA A 32 9.73 1.83 6.67
CA ALA A 32 8.30 1.98 6.48
C ALA A 32 7.81 1.10 5.32
N PHE A 33 6.84 0.23 5.61
CA PHE A 33 6.20 -0.64 4.63
C PHE A 33 4.87 -0.06 4.17
N GLY A 34 4.72 0.09 2.85
CA GLY A 34 3.51 0.58 2.21
C GLY A 34 2.32 -0.40 2.29
N GLY A 35 1.13 0.14 2.05
CA GLY A 35 -0.11 -0.62 1.99
C GLY A 35 -0.47 -1.09 0.57
N GLN A 36 -1.75 -1.44 0.41
CA GLN A 36 -2.32 -1.88 -0.87
C GLN A 36 -2.43 -0.73 -1.89
N GLY A 37 -2.40 -1.07 -3.20
CA GLY A 37 -2.58 -0.11 -4.28
C GLY A 37 -1.32 0.24 -5.08
N SER A 38 -0.24 -0.54 -4.92
CA SER A 38 0.97 -0.45 -5.75
C SER A 38 0.92 -1.40 -6.95
N ALA A 39 1.52 -0.98 -8.07
CA ALA A 39 1.84 -1.85 -9.20
C ALA A 39 2.99 -2.80 -8.79
N TRP A 40 2.62 -3.91 -8.15
CA TRP A 40 3.57 -4.77 -7.42
C TRP A 40 4.34 -5.72 -8.32
N LEU A 41 3.77 -6.12 -9.47
CA LEU A 41 4.37 -7.11 -10.36
C LEU A 41 5.58 -6.54 -11.09
N GLU A 42 5.45 -5.32 -11.62
CA GLU A 42 6.54 -4.61 -12.29
C GLU A 42 7.69 -4.34 -11.32
N THR A 43 7.39 -3.89 -10.09
CA THR A 43 8.42 -3.69 -9.06
C THR A 43 9.05 -5.02 -8.62
N LEU A 44 8.28 -6.10 -8.55
CA LEU A 44 8.83 -7.42 -8.22
C LEU A 44 9.76 -7.93 -9.33
N GLU A 45 9.37 -7.78 -10.60
CA GLU A 45 10.21 -8.16 -11.74
C GLU A 45 11.53 -7.38 -11.72
N GLU A 46 11.49 -6.06 -11.55
CA GLU A 46 12.69 -5.22 -11.45
C GLU A 46 13.60 -5.67 -10.30
N LEU A 47 13.03 -5.98 -9.13
CA LEU A 47 13.82 -6.48 -7.98
C LEU A 47 14.44 -7.86 -8.25
N VAL A 48 13.70 -8.74 -8.92
CA VAL A 48 14.18 -10.09 -9.25
C VAL A 48 15.34 -10.01 -10.26
N SER A 49 15.19 -9.20 -11.31
CA SER A 49 16.20 -9.04 -12.36
C SER A 49 17.46 -8.33 -11.85
N THR A 50 17.32 -7.32 -11.00
CA THR A 50 18.46 -6.54 -10.47
C THR A 50 19.21 -7.22 -9.33
N ALA A 51 18.51 -7.94 -8.43
CA ALA A 51 19.14 -8.51 -7.24
C ALA A 51 19.50 -10.01 -7.37
N GLY A 52 19.04 -10.68 -8.44
CA GLY A 52 19.30 -12.11 -8.66
C GLY A 52 18.71 -13.02 -7.58
N ILE A 53 17.58 -12.63 -6.99
CA ILE A 53 16.93 -13.29 -5.84
C ILE A 53 15.88 -14.35 -6.25
N GLU A 54 15.77 -14.66 -7.55
CA GLU A 54 14.71 -15.52 -8.09
C GLU A 54 14.63 -16.91 -7.44
N SER A 55 15.76 -17.61 -7.31
CA SER A 55 15.80 -18.97 -6.74
C SER A 55 15.34 -19.01 -5.27
N GLU A 56 15.68 -17.98 -4.53
CA GLU A 56 15.33 -17.81 -3.12
C GLU A 56 13.82 -17.54 -2.97
N LEU A 57 13.26 -16.68 -3.82
CA LEU A 57 11.82 -16.43 -3.86
C LEU A 57 11.04 -17.65 -4.38
N ALA A 58 11.61 -18.42 -5.31
CA ALA A 58 10.98 -19.63 -5.83
C ALA A 58 10.84 -20.70 -4.76
N THR A 59 11.88 -20.85 -3.93
CA THR A 59 11.82 -21.72 -2.75
C THR A 59 10.75 -21.24 -1.77
N LEU A 60 10.74 -19.93 -1.46
CA LEU A 60 9.74 -19.35 -0.56
C LEU A 60 8.30 -19.60 -1.05
N VAL A 61 8.02 -19.34 -2.33
CA VAL A 61 6.68 -19.53 -2.91
C VAL A 61 6.30 -21.01 -2.92
N GLY A 62 7.22 -21.91 -3.30
CA GLY A 62 6.96 -23.36 -3.28
C GLY A 62 6.64 -23.91 -1.88
N GLU A 63 7.36 -23.47 -0.85
CA GLU A 63 7.08 -23.84 0.54
C GLU A 63 5.71 -23.33 1.01
N VAL A 64 5.31 -22.14 0.56
CA VAL A 64 3.97 -21.61 0.84
C VAL A 64 2.89 -22.44 0.16
N ASP A 65 3.12 -22.88 -1.08
CA ASP A 65 2.17 -23.72 -1.81
C ASP A 65 1.99 -25.08 -1.13
N LEU A 66 3.08 -25.69 -0.65
CA LEU A 66 3.01 -26.92 0.18
C LEU A 66 2.23 -26.68 1.48
N LEU A 67 2.48 -25.56 2.16
CA LEU A 67 1.77 -25.23 3.40
C LEU A 67 0.26 -25.02 3.18
N LEU A 68 -0.14 -24.53 2.00
CA LEU A 68 -1.53 -24.25 1.64
C LEU A 68 -2.25 -25.40 0.94
N GLU A 69 -1.56 -26.52 0.65
CA GLU A 69 -2.13 -27.71 0.00
C GLU A 69 -3.47 -28.16 0.63
N PRO A 70 -3.61 -28.24 1.98
CA PRO A 70 -4.86 -28.70 2.59
C PRO A 70 -6.10 -27.86 2.26
N VAL A 71 -5.92 -26.60 1.86
CA VAL A 71 -6.99 -25.64 1.56
C VAL A 71 -6.98 -25.18 0.09
N ALA A 72 -6.18 -25.83 -0.77
CA ALA A 72 -6.00 -25.43 -2.16
C ALA A 72 -7.32 -25.37 -2.96
N GLN A 73 -8.22 -26.33 -2.73
CA GLN A 73 -9.52 -26.37 -3.43
C GLN A 73 -10.38 -25.14 -3.12
N GLU A 74 -10.36 -24.66 -1.87
CA GLU A 74 -11.12 -23.49 -1.44
C GLU A 74 -10.51 -22.20 -2.00
N LEU A 75 -9.18 -22.17 -2.10
CA LEU A 75 -8.41 -21.05 -2.63
C LEU A 75 -8.62 -20.86 -4.14
N VAL A 76 -8.76 -21.93 -4.92
CA VAL A 76 -9.00 -21.87 -6.38
C VAL A 76 -10.31 -21.16 -6.70
N VAL A 77 -11.35 -21.31 -5.87
CA VAL A 77 -12.67 -20.68 -6.07
C VAL A 77 -12.59 -19.15 -6.15
N VAL A 78 -11.57 -18.55 -5.52
CA VAL A 78 -11.44 -17.09 -5.37
C VAL A 78 -10.28 -16.51 -6.16
N ARG A 79 -9.46 -17.37 -6.75
CA ARG A 79 -8.29 -17.04 -7.58
C ARG A 79 -8.45 -17.67 -8.96
N PRO A 80 -9.28 -17.11 -9.85
CA PRO A 80 -9.55 -17.72 -11.15
C PRO A 80 -8.31 -17.82 -12.07
N ILE A 81 -7.26 -17.05 -11.79
CA ILE A 81 -5.98 -17.10 -12.51
C ILE A 81 -4.86 -17.80 -11.72
N GLY A 82 -5.18 -18.38 -10.56
CA GLY A 82 -4.17 -18.86 -9.62
C GLY A 82 -3.36 -17.73 -8.96
N PHE A 83 -2.21 -18.09 -8.42
CA PHE A 83 -1.22 -17.15 -7.89
C PHE A 83 0.18 -17.69 -8.22
N GLU A 84 0.70 -17.32 -9.38
CA GLU A 84 1.98 -17.82 -9.92
C GLU A 84 2.96 -16.66 -10.13
N PRO A 85 3.36 -15.93 -9.05
CA PRO A 85 4.01 -14.63 -9.18
C PRO A 85 5.34 -14.70 -9.94
N LEU A 86 6.14 -15.76 -9.76
CA LEU A 86 7.40 -15.89 -10.50
C LEU A 86 7.20 -16.34 -11.95
N GLY A 87 6.13 -17.07 -12.24
CA GLY A 87 5.72 -17.33 -13.62
C GLY A 87 5.37 -16.01 -14.34
N TRP A 88 4.65 -15.12 -13.66
CA TRP A 88 4.30 -13.81 -14.20
C TRP A 88 5.50 -12.86 -14.31
N VAL A 89 6.45 -12.91 -13.37
CA VAL A 89 7.72 -12.16 -13.47
C VAL A 89 8.50 -12.58 -14.72
N ARG A 90 8.68 -13.89 -14.96
CA ARG A 90 9.36 -14.40 -16.16
C ARG A 90 8.65 -13.99 -17.44
N ALA A 91 7.32 -14.11 -17.47
CA ALA A 91 6.52 -13.67 -18.60
C ALA A 91 6.69 -12.16 -18.86
N LEU A 92 6.65 -11.33 -17.81
CA LEU A 92 6.84 -9.89 -17.93
C LEU A 92 8.23 -9.54 -18.51
N ALA A 93 9.28 -10.17 -18.00
CA ALA A 93 10.65 -9.98 -18.47
C ALA A 93 10.86 -10.43 -19.92
N ALA A 94 10.07 -11.42 -20.39
CA ALA A 94 10.07 -11.90 -21.77
C ALA A 94 9.14 -11.11 -22.70
N GLU A 95 8.49 -10.06 -22.21
CA GLU A 95 7.42 -9.33 -22.92
C GLU A 95 6.23 -10.23 -23.34
N ASP A 96 6.03 -11.35 -22.64
CA ASP A 96 4.92 -12.26 -22.83
C ASP A 96 3.63 -11.76 -22.15
N PRO A 97 2.45 -12.27 -22.53
CA PRO A 97 1.19 -11.91 -21.88
C PRO A 97 1.17 -12.20 -20.37
N VAL A 98 0.96 -11.16 -19.57
CA VAL A 98 0.76 -11.24 -18.11
C VAL A 98 -0.72 -11.01 -17.74
N PRO A 99 -1.15 -11.36 -16.51
CA PRO A 99 -2.50 -11.05 -16.06
C PRO A 99 -2.84 -9.57 -16.17
N THR A 100 -4.10 -9.26 -16.46
CA THR A 100 -4.58 -7.88 -16.60
C THR A 100 -4.47 -7.11 -15.29
N ALA A 101 -4.35 -5.78 -15.36
CA ALA A 101 -4.33 -4.90 -14.18
C ALA A 101 -5.52 -5.15 -13.22
N LYS A 102 -6.71 -5.47 -13.76
CA LYS A 102 -7.89 -5.80 -12.94
C LYS A 102 -7.71 -7.10 -12.15
N GLN A 103 -7.04 -8.08 -12.73
CA GLN A 103 -6.73 -9.35 -12.04
C GLN A 103 -5.63 -9.12 -10.99
N LEU A 104 -4.57 -8.40 -11.34
CA LEU A 104 -3.44 -8.10 -10.45
C LEU A 104 -3.81 -7.21 -9.26
N THR A 105 -4.91 -6.46 -9.35
CA THR A 105 -5.42 -5.61 -8.25
C THR A 105 -6.43 -6.30 -7.34
N SER A 106 -6.94 -7.47 -7.72
CA SER A 106 -7.83 -8.27 -6.85
C SER A 106 -7.12 -8.64 -5.55
N ALA A 107 -7.75 -8.46 -4.39
CA ALA A 107 -7.12 -8.68 -3.08
C ALA A 107 -6.52 -10.09 -2.92
N ALA A 108 -7.16 -11.12 -3.48
CA ALA A 108 -6.66 -12.50 -3.46
C ALA A 108 -5.30 -12.68 -4.16
N VAL A 109 -4.90 -11.74 -5.02
CA VAL A 109 -3.63 -11.73 -5.76
C VAL A 109 -2.72 -10.60 -5.27
N SER A 110 -3.27 -9.40 -5.08
CA SER A 110 -2.49 -8.21 -4.74
C SER A 110 -1.98 -8.20 -3.30
N VAL A 111 -2.73 -8.74 -2.33
CA VAL A 111 -2.28 -8.81 -0.92
C VAL A 111 -1.00 -9.66 -0.79
N PRO A 112 -0.97 -10.93 -1.23
CA PRO A 112 0.25 -11.71 -1.20
C PRO A 112 1.32 -11.18 -2.17
N GLY A 113 0.94 -10.67 -3.34
CA GLY A 113 1.88 -10.10 -4.31
C GLY A 113 2.68 -8.93 -3.74
N VAL A 114 2.01 -7.96 -3.10
CA VAL A 114 2.70 -6.82 -2.46
C VAL A 114 3.61 -7.27 -1.31
N LEU A 115 3.17 -8.22 -0.48
CA LEU A 115 4.02 -8.74 0.59
C LEU A 115 5.27 -9.43 0.03
N LEU A 116 5.13 -10.24 -1.02
CA LEU A 116 6.26 -10.87 -1.70
C LEU A 116 7.23 -9.81 -2.26
N THR A 117 6.73 -8.74 -2.87
CA THR A 117 7.55 -7.61 -3.32
C THR A 117 8.29 -6.94 -2.15
N GLN A 118 7.66 -6.79 -0.99
CA GLN A 118 8.28 -6.19 0.19
C GLN A 118 9.39 -7.09 0.77
N ILE A 119 9.15 -8.40 0.84
CA ILE A 119 10.17 -9.39 1.24
C ILE A 119 11.35 -9.38 0.26
N ALA A 120 11.06 -9.35 -1.04
CA ALA A 120 12.06 -9.25 -2.10
C ALA A 120 12.92 -7.98 -1.96
N ALA A 121 12.30 -6.83 -1.65
CA ALA A 121 13.00 -5.57 -1.43
C ALA A 121 13.93 -5.63 -0.21
N VAL A 122 13.50 -6.22 0.91
CA VAL A 122 14.33 -6.41 2.11
C VAL A 122 15.55 -7.29 1.78
N ARG A 123 15.35 -8.39 1.06
CA ARG A 123 16.44 -9.30 0.64
C ARG A 123 17.39 -8.64 -0.35
N ALA A 124 16.87 -7.84 -1.28
CA ALA A 124 17.68 -7.07 -2.21
C ALA A 124 18.56 -6.04 -1.48
N LEU A 125 18.00 -5.31 -0.50
CA LEU A 125 18.76 -4.38 0.34
C LEU A 125 19.85 -5.08 1.14
N ALA A 126 19.56 -6.27 1.69
CA ALA A 126 20.56 -7.08 2.39
C ALA A 126 21.72 -7.48 1.47
N ARG A 127 21.45 -7.87 0.22
CA ARG A 127 22.49 -8.15 -0.79
C ARG A 127 23.30 -6.92 -1.19
N GLN A 128 22.72 -5.73 -1.07
CA GLN A 128 23.41 -4.45 -1.28
C GLN A 128 24.19 -3.97 -0.04
N GLY A 129 24.29 -4.78 1.01
CA GLY A 129 25.09 -4.50 2.21
C GLY A 129 24.31 -3.90 3.38
N MET A 130 22.99 -3.81 3.30
CA MET A 130 22.17 -3.35 4.42
C MET A 130 21.82 -4.51 5.37
N ASP A 131 22.62 -4.68 6.42
CA ASP A 131 22.36 -5.68 7.47
C ASP A 131 21.47 -5.12 8.59
N PHE A 132 20.16 -5.39 8.50
CA PHE A 132 19.19 -4.93 9.50
C PHE A 132 19.38 -5.54 10.90
N ALA A 133 20.17 -6.61 11.06
CA ALA A 133 20.50 -7.17 12.37
C ALA A 133 21.70 -6.47 12.99
N ALA A 134 22.74 -6.17 12.20
CA ALA A 134 23.92 -5.44 12.66
C ALA A 134 23.61 -3.95 12.91
N THR A 135 22.80 -3.33 12.05
CA THR A 135 22.40 -1.93 12.15
C THR A 135 20.88 -1.85 12.22
N PRO A 136 20.24 -2.10 13.38
CA PRO A 136 18.78 -2.15 13.47
C PRO A 136 18.14 -0.75 13.32
N PRO A 137 16.97 -0.65 12.65
CA PRO A 137 16.23 0.60 12.57
C PRO A 137 15.66 0.98 13.94
N VAL A 138 15.56 2.28 14.21
CA VAL A 138 14.95 2.79 15.46
C VAL A 138 13.43 2.57 15.49
N ALA A 139 12.81 2.38 14.32
CA ALA A 139 11.39 2.07 14.19
C ALA A 139 11.11 1.29 12.90
N ILE A 140 10.12 0.39 12.97
CA ILE A 140 9.57 -0.32 11.81
C ILE A 140 8.06 -0.08 11.79
N ILE A 141 7.57 0.50 10.70
CA ILE A 141 6.19 1.01 10.59
C ILE A 141 5.51 0.36 9.39
N GLY A 142 4.26 -0.08 9.55
CA GLY A 142 3.46 -0.68 8.47
C GLY A 142 2.17 0.08 8.25
N HIS A 143 1.85 0.41 7.00
CA HIS A 143 0.57 1.00 6.62
C HIS A 143 -0.40 -0.09 6.12
N SER A 144 -1.58 -0.20 6.74
CA SER A 144 -2.61 -1.18 6.36
C SER A 144 -2.02 -2.60 6.29
N GLN A 145 -1.96 -3.25 5.12
CA GLN A 145 -1.36 -4.58 4.96
C GLN A 145 0.14 -4.65 5.24
N GLY A 146 0.86 -3.50 5.18
CA GLY A 146 2.30 -3.43 5.43
C GLY A 146 2.71 -3.94 6.82
N VAL A 147 1.76 -4.09 7.75
CA VAL A 147 1.99 -4.73 9.05
C VAL A 147 2.50 -6.17 8.93
N LEU A 148 2.19 -6.90 7.85
CA LEU A 148 2.74 -8.23 7.63
C LEU A 148 4.25 -8.18 7.33
N ALA A 149 4.69 -7.20 6.53
CA ALA A 149 6.11 -7.01 6.24
C ALA A 149 6.90 -6.48 7.45
N VAL A 150 6.25 -5.71 8.34
CA VAL A 150 6.84 -5.35 9.64
C VAL A 150 7.21 -6.61 10.43
N GLU A 151 6.29 -7.59 10.51
CA GLU A 151 6.53 -8.83 11.24
C GLU A 151 7.56 -9.73 10.54
N SER A 152 7.60 -9.74 9.21
CA SER A 152 8.66 -10.41 8.43
C SER A 152 10.05 -9.85 8.78
N LEU A 153 10.21 -8.52 8.74
CA LEU A 153 11.49 -7.87 9.06
C LEU A 153 11.91 -8.10 10.51
N LYS A 154 10.97 -7.98 11.47
CA LYS A 154 11.25 -8.25 12.90
C LYS A 154 11.67 -9.68 13.16
N ALA A 155 11.11 -10.63 12.41
CA ALA A 155 11.46 -12.05 12.50
C ALA A 155 12.68 -12.42 11.65
N ALA A 156 13.41 -11.43 11.10
CA ALA A 156 14.57 -11.64 10.23
C ALA A 156 14.30 -12.64 9.07
N GLY A 157 13.07 -12.65 8.55
CA GLY A 157 12.67 -13.56 7.47
C GLY A 157 12.29 -14.99 7.89
N GLU A 158 12.49 -15.39 9.14
CA GLU A 158 12.19 -16.76 9.63
C GLU A 158 10.71 -17.15 9.52
N ARG A 159 9.82 -16.14 9.44
CA ARG A 159 8.36 -16.32 9.34
C ARG A 159 7.79 -16.00 7.97
N ASP A 160 8.62 -15.78 6.96
CA ASP A 160 8.17 -15.33 5.63
C ASP A 160 7.17 -16.30 4.99
N ILE A 161 7.39 -17.61 5.15
CA ILE A 161 6.49 -18.65 4.62
C ILE A 161 5.09 -18.50 5.25
N GLN A 162 5.02 -18.45 6.59
CA GLN A 162 3.74 -18.36 7.30
C GLN A 162 3.03 -17.03 7.04
N LEU A 163 3.78 -15.93 6.95
CA LEU A 163 3.23 -14.61 6.67
C LEU A 163 2.70 -14.49 5.24
N LEU A 164 3.41 -15.05 4.25
CA LEU A 164 2.96 -15.06 2.87
C LEU A 164 1.76 -15.99 2.67
N ALA A 165 1.73 -17.16 3.32
CA ALA A 165 0.57 -18.03 3.36
C ALA A 165 -0.64 -17.31 3.99
N LEU A 166 -0.43 -16.62 5.12
CA LEU A 166 -1.46 -15.83 5.78
C LEU A 166 -1.96 -14.69 4.88
N ALA A 167 -1.08 -14.01 4.14
CA ALA A 167 -1.46 -12.97 3.18
C ALA A 167 -2.34 -13.51 2.06
N GLN A 168 -2.05 -14.71 1.54
CA GLN A 168 -2.90 -15.39 0.55
C GLN A 168 -4.29 -15.70 1.13
N LEU A 169 -4.36 -16.19 2.37
CA LEU A 169 -5.62 -16.50 3.06
C LEU A 169 -6.44 -15.23 3.34
N ILE A 170 -5.79 -14.15 3.80
CA ILE A 170 -6.43 -12.84 4.03
C ILE A 170 -7.01 -12.31 2.73
N GLY A 171 -6.24 -12.33 1.63
CA GLY A 171 -6.71 -11.88 0.32
C GLY A 171 -7.91 -12.69 -0.18
N ALA A 172 -7.82 -14.02 -0.09
CA ALA A 172 -8.87 -14.95 -0.47
C ALA A 172 -10.18 -14.74 0.31
N ALA A 173 -10.09 -14.76 1.65
CA ALA A 173 -11.23 -14.57 2.53
C ALA A 173 -11.82 -13.16 2.38
N GLY A 174 -10.96 -12.14 2.29
CA GLY A 174 -11.35 -10.75 2.06
C GLY A 174 -12.17 -10.59 0.78
N THR A 175 -11.70 -11.16 -0.33
CA THR A 175 -12.43 -11.14 -1.61
C THR A 175 -13.80 -11.83 -1.51
N LEU A 176 -13.89 -12.99 -0.86
CA LEU A 176 -15.17 -13.69 -0.67
C LEU A 176 -16.16 -12.89 0.15
N VAL A 177 -15.72 -12.41 1.31
CA VAL A 177 -16.60 -11.72 2.25
C VAL A 177 -17.04 -10.38 1.67
N ALA A 178 -16.12 -9.61 1.06
CA ALA A 178 -16.44 -8.36 0.38
C ALA A 178 -17.52 -8.58 -0.69
N ARG A 179 -17.40 -9.62 -1.52
CA ARG A 179 -18.41 -9.95 -2.54
C ARG A 179 -19.76 -10.30 -1.90
N ARG A 180 -19.78 -11.13 -0.84
CA ARG A 180 -21.02 -11.50 -0.12
C ARG A 180 -21.71 -10.31 0.56
N ARG A 181 -20.95 -9.29 0.95
CA ARG A 181 -21.43 -8.08 1.66
C ARG A 181 -21.63 -6.87 0.74
N GLY A 182 -21.37 -6.99 -0.56
CA GLY A 182 -21.50 -5.87 -1.51
C GLY A 182 -20.43 -4.77 -1.35
N ILE A 183 -19.31 -5.06 -0.68
CA ILE A 183 -18.16 -4.15 -0.48
C ILE A 183 -17.09 -4.45 -1.56
N SER A 184 -17.54 -4.63 -2.79
CA SER A 184 -16.68 -4.89 -3.95
C SER A 184 -16.80 -3.76 -4.96
N ILE A 185 -15.80 -3.60 -5.82
CA ILE A 185 -15.83 -2.60 -6.90
C ILE A 185 -17.09 -2.79 -7.76
N LEU A 186 -17.85 -1.71 -8.00
CA LEU A 186 -19.04 -1.69 -8.84
C LEU A 186 -18.84 -0.73 -10.02
N GLY A 187 -18.51 -1.27 -11.20
CA GLY A 187 -18.05 -0.45 -12.34
C GLY A 187 -16.73 0.24 -11.98
N ASP A 188 -16.70 1.57 -12.07
CA ASP A 188 -15.54 2.39 -11.67
C ASP A 188 -15.62 2.88 -10.21
N ARG A 189 -16.63 2.45 -9.43
CA ARG A 189 -16.83 2.90 -8.05
C ARG A 189 -16.12 1.98 -7.05
N PRO A 190 -15.05 2.45 -6.38
CA PRO A 190 -14.31 1.65 -5.42
C PRO A 190 -15.04 1.58 -4.06
N PRO A 191 -14.80 0.53 -3.26
CA PRO A 191 -15.32 0.43 -1.88
C PRO A 191 -14.55 1.28 -0.87
N MET A 192 -13.51 2.01 -1.30
CA MET A 192 -12.70 2.90 -0.48
C MET A 192 -12.49 4.23 -1.19
N VAL A 193 -12.77 5.34 -0.51
CA VAL A 193 -12.68 6.70 -1.04
C VAL A 193 -11.80 7.56 -0.14
N SER A 194 -10.79 8.21 -0.73
CA SER A 194 -9.97 9.19 -0.04
C SER A 194 -10.68 10.54 0.03
N VAL A 195 -10.72 11.13 1.21
CA VAL A 195 -11.24 12.47 1.48
C VAL A 195 -10.09 13.36 1.94
N SER A 196 -9.89 14.48 1.26
CA SER A 196 -8.77 15.39 1.50
C SER A 196 -9.28 16.79 1.78
N ASN A 197 -8.44 17.61 2.41
CA ASN A 197 -8.77 19.00 2.77
C ASN A 197 -9.99 19.13 3.71
N ALA A 198 -10.30 18.09 4.49
CA ALA A 198 -11.38 18.11 5.48
C ALA A 198 -10.84 17.78 6.87
N ASP A 199 -11.42 18.38 7.90
CA ASP A 199 -11.14 18.01 9.28
C ASP A 199 -11.70 16.59 9.55
N PRO A 200 -10.89 15.61 10.00
CA PRO A 200 -11.34 14.27 10.33
C PRO A 200 -12.53 14.22 11.29
N GLU A 201 -12.56 15.08 12.31
CA GLU A 201 -13.66 15.11 13.29
C GLU A 201 -14.97 15.56 12.63
N ARG A 202 -14.88 16.52 11.71
CA ARG A 202 -16.02 16.96 10.91
C ARG A 202 -16.52 15.85 9.99
N ILE A 203 -15.61 15.12 9.34
CA ILE A 203 -16.01 13.97 8.49
C ILE A 203 -16.69 12.89 9.32
N TYR A 204 -16.17 12.60 10.51
CA TYR A 204 -16.76 11.64 11.43
C TYR A 204 -18.19 12.05 11.85
N ALA A 205 -18.39 13.30 12.26
CA ALA A 205 -19.72 13.83 12.60
C ALA A 205 -20.71 13.75 11.43
N LEU A 206 -20.27 14.05 10.20
CA LEU A 206 -21.11 13.92 9.01
C LEU A 206 -21.46 12.47 8.69
N LEU A 207 -20.55 11.53 8.94
CA LEU A 207 -20.83 10.09 8.78
C LEU A 207 -21.86 9.62 9.81
N GLU A 208 -21.76 10.08 11.06
CA GLU A 208 -22.76 9.77 12.09
C GLU A 208 -24.14 10.34 11.74
N GLU A 209 -24.22 11.60 11.28
CA GLU A 209 -25.47 12.21 10.82
C GLU A 209 -26.06 11.44 9.63
N PHE A 210 -25.23 11.10 8.65
CA PHE A 210 -25.64 10.32 7.48
C PHE A 210 -26.13 8.91 7.85
N ALA A 211 -25.57 8.29 8.89
CA ALA A 211 -25.97 6.99 9.38
C ALA A 211 -27.36 6.99 10.04
N GLN A 212 -27.88 8.15 10.48
CA GLN A 212 -29.23 8.26 11.06
C GLN A 212 -30.33 8.34 9.99
N ASP A 213 -30.00 8.55 8.71
CA ASP A 213 -30.98 8.53 7.63
C ASP A 213 -31.52 7.10 7.46
N VAL A 214 -32.85 6.94 7.57
CA VAL A 214 -33.57 5.65 7.40
C VAL A 214 -33.28 4.96 6.07
N ARG A 215 -32.80 5.69 5.06
CA ARG A 215 -32.41 5.17 3.74
C ARG A 215 -30.98 4.61 3.71
N THR A 216 -30.21 4.77 4.78
CA THR A 216 -28.83 4.29 4.92
C THR A 216 -28.84 2.90 5.56
N VAL A 217 -28.78 1.85 4.73
CA VAL A 217 -28.84 0.45 5.20
C VAL A 217 -27.50 -0.05 5.77
N LEU A 218 -26.38 0.41 5.19
CA LEU A 218 -25.02 0.07 5.61
C LEU A 218 -24.17 1.35 5.59
N PRO A 219 -24.08 2.08 6.70
CA PRO A 219 -23.38 3.36 6.72
C PRO A 219 -21.88 3.17 6.41
N PRO A 220 -21.28 4.05 5.60
CA PRO A 220 -19.84 4.06 5.40
C PRO A 220 -19.13 4.47 6.70
N VAL A 221 -17.87 4.03 6.85
CA VAL A 221 -17.07 4.25 8.06
C VAL A 221 -15.72 4.87 7.73
N LEU A 222 -15.23 5.74 8.62
CA LEU A 222 -13.87 6.26 8.56
C LEU A 222 -12.89 5.12 8.90
N SER A 223 -12.06 4.71 7.96
CA SER A 223 -11.18 3.55 8.10
C SER A 223 -9.71 3.92 8.34
N ILE A 224 -9.21 4.97 7.68
CA ILE A 224 -7.79 5.37 7.77
C ILE A 224 -7.70 6.88 7.93
N ARG A 225 -6.85 7.34 8.84
CA ARG A 225 -6.45 8.74 8.94
C ARG A 225 -5.03 8.89 8.41
N ASN A 226 -4.90 9.29 7.15
CA ASN A 226 -3.60 9.46 6.49
C ASN A 226 -2.88 10.75 6.90
N GLY A 227 -3.59 11.72 7.49
CA GLY A 227 -2.96 12.93 8.00
C GLY A 227 -3.92 13.86 8.71
N ARG A 228 -3.47 15.11 8.93
CA ARG A 228 -4.27 16.13 9.63
C ARG A 228 -5.59 16.45 8.92
N ARG A 229 -5.60 16.44 7.59
CA ARG A 229 -6.77 16.75 6.75
C ARG A 229 -6.98 15.72 5.63
N SER A 230 -6.58 14.48 5.86
CA SER A 230 -6.72 13.39 4.89
C SER A 230 -7.15 12.12 5.59
N VAL A 231 -8.28 11.56 5.15
CA VAL A 231 -8.88 10.34 5.68
C VAL A 231 -9.35 9.45 4.53
N VAL A 232 -9.56 8.17 4.81
CA VAL A 232 -10.18 7.22 3.88
C VAL A 232 -11.45 6.68 4.51
N ILE A 233 -12.52 6.70 3.74
CA ILE A 233 -13.83 6.18 4.10
C ILE A 233 -14.07 4.88 3.31
N THR A 234 -14.54 3.84 3.99
CA THR A 234 -14.84 2.53 3.39
C THR A 234 -16.31 2.22 3.57
N GLY A 235 -16.91 1.57 2.57
CA GLY A 235 -18.31 1.16 2.61
C GLY A 235 -18.73 0.53 1.30
N THR A 236 -20.03 0.27 1.14
CA THR A 236 -20.55 -0.16 -0.16
C THR A 236 -20.42 1.00 -1.15
N PRO A 237 -20.07 0.74 -2.44
CA PRO A 237 -19.90 1.81 -3.42
C PRO A 237 -21.12 2.72 -3.56
N GLU A 238 -22.32 2.18 -3.41
CA GLU A 238 -23.57 2.95 -3.44
C GLU A 238 -23.65 3.96 -2.28
N GLN A 239 -23.37 3.51 -1.05
CA GLN A 239 -23.46 4.35 0.13
C GLN A 239 -22.34 5.41 0.16
N LEU A 240 -21.16 5.08 -0.36
CA LEU A 240 -20.10 6.06 -0.59
C LEU A 240 -20.53 7.15 -1.58
N SER A 241 -21.14 6.78 -2.72
CA SER A 241 -21.68 7.77 -3.66
C SER A 241 -22.78 8.65 -3.04
N ARG A 242 -23.64 8.08 -2.20
CA ARG A 242 -24.67 8.85 -1.49
C ARG A 242 -24.06 9.83 -0.49
N PHE A 243 -23.07 9.39 0.27
CA PHE A 243 -22.34 10.24 1.20
C PHE A 243 -21.58 11.38 0.47
N GLU A 244 -21.05 11.10 -0.73
CA GLU A 244 -20.47 12.13 -1.60
C GLU A 244 -21.47 13.24 -1.93
N LEU A 245 -22.67 12.86 -2.38
CA LEU A 245 -23.72 13.79 -2.75
C LEU A 245 -24.17 14.62 -1.55
N TYR A 246 -24.31 13.97 -0.38
CA TYR A 246 -24.61 14.64 0.87
C TYR A 246 -23.55 15.71 1.22
N CYS A 247 -22.27 15.35 1.17
CA CYS A 247 -21.18 16.30 1.39
C CYS A 247 -21.11 17.42 0.32
N LYS A 248 -21.47 17.13 -0.95
CA LYS A 248 -21.59 18.16 -2.01
C LYS A 248 -22.71 19.16 -1.72
N GLN A 249 -23.86 18.71 -1.24
CA GLN A 249 -24.98 19.59 -0.86
C GLN A 249 -24.57 20.54 0.26
N ILE A 250 -23.84 20.04 1.27
CA ILE A 250 -23.28 20.88 2.34
C ILE A 250 -22.33 21.92 1.74
N SER A 251 -21.39 21.48 0.90
CA SER A 251 -20.42 22.37 0.26
C SER A 251 -21.11 23.51 -0.52
N GLN A 252 -22.16 23.19 -1.28
CA GLN A 252 -22.94 24.16 -2.06
C GLN A 252 -23.71 25.14 -1.16
N LYS A 253 -24.29 24.66 -0.07
CA LYS A 253 -24.97 25.51 0.92
C LYS A 253 -23.99 26.50 1.55
N GLU A 254 -22.83 26.02 2.00
CA GLU A 254 -21.80 26.90 2.57
C GLU A 254 -21.28 27.94 1.57
N GLU A 255 -21.17 27.57 0.29
CA GLU A 255 -20.79 28.49 -0.77
C GLU A 255 -21.85 29.58 -1.00
N ALA A 256 -23.13 29.21 -1.00
CA ALA A 256 -24.24 30.16 -1.12
C ALA A 256 -24.29 31.12 0.08
N ASP A 257 -24.14 30.60 1.30
CA ASP A 257 -24.11 31.40 2.53
C ASP A 257 -22.94 32.40 2.54
N ARG A 258 -21.77 32.00 2.03
CA ARG A 258 -20.61 32.89 1.87
C ARG A 258 -20.87 33.98 0.83
N LYS A 259 -21.45 33.63 -0.32
CA LYS A 259 -21.85 34.59 -1.38
C LYS A 259 -22.84 35.63 -0.85
N ASN A 260 -23.76 35.20 0.00
CA ASN A 260 -24.75 36.06 0.66
C ASN A 260 -24.20 36.81 1.88
N LYS A 261 -22.90 36.69 2.18
CA LYS A 261 -22.23 37.31 3.34
C LYS A 261 -22.84 36.91 4.69
N VAL A 262 -23.54 35.77 4.75
CA VAL A 262 -24.10 35.20 5.99
C VAL A 262 -22.99 34.57 6.83
N ARG A 263 -21.92 34.08 6.18
CA ARG A 263 -20.73 33.54 6.83
C ARG A 263 -19.43 34.03 6.18
N GLY A 264 -18.37 34.08 7.00
CA GLY A 264 -16.99 34.17 6.55
C GLY A 264 -16.26 32.82 6.63
N GLY A 265 -14.96 32.83 6.37
CA GLY A 265 -14.09 31.65 6.53
C GLY A 265 -14.08 30.68 5.34
N ASP A 266 -13.36 29.58 5.53
CA ASP A 266 -13.19 28.54 4.52
C ASP A 266 -14.49 27.75 4.28
N ILE A 267 -14.70 27.33 3.03
CA ILE A 267 -15.80 26.47 2.63
C ILE A 267 -15.36 25.02 2.78
N PHE A 268 -16.25 24.17 3.30
CA PHE A 268 -16.10 22.73 3.24
C PHE A 268 -15.99 22.27 1.79
N ALA A 269 -14.80 21.87 1.36
CA ALA A 269 -14.53 21.41 0.00
C ALA A 269 -13.71 20.11 0.04
N PRO A 270 -14.28 19.00 0.55
CA PRO A 270 -13.59 17.71 0.69
C PRO A 270 -13.20 17.05 -0.64
N PHE A 271 -13.73 17.52 -1.78
CA PHE A 271 -13.64 16.85 -3.09
C PHE A 271 -13.23 17.78 -4.25
N SER A 272 -12.40 18.79 -4.01
CA SER A 272 -12.00 19.75 -5.07
C SER A 272 -11.30 19.07 -6.26
N SER A 273 -11.26 19.71 -7.44
CA SER A 273 -10.69 19.16 -8.69
C SER A 273 -9.20 18.77 -8.60
N ARG A 274 -8.46 19.23 -7.57
CA ARG A 274 -7.10 18.78 -7.22
C ARG A 274 -7.08 17.50 -6.37
N CYS A 275 -8.18 17.19 -5.69
CA CYS A 275 -8.41 16.02 -4.86
C CYS A 275 -9.50 15.15 -5.50
N ARG A 276 -9.12 14.42 -6.57
CA ARG A 276 -10.06 13.50 -7.23
C ARG A 276 -10.57 12.45 -6.25
N TRP A 277 -11.82 12.05 -6.46
CA TRP A 277 -12.33 10.71 -6.15
C TRP A 277 -11.41 9.69 -6.80
N LYS A 278 -10.40 9.26 -6.06
CA LYS A 278 -9.40 8.31 -6.53
C LYS A 278 -9.60 7.02 -5.76
N SER A 279 -9.71 5.92 -6.51
CA SER A 279 -9.41 4.60 -5.94
C SER A 279 -8.10 4.69 -5.17
N VAL A 280 -8.01 4.02 -4.02
CA VAL A 280 -6.78 3.98 -3.21
C VAL A 280 -5.55 3.59 -4.05
N SER A 281 -5.74 2.81 -5.13
CA SER A 281 -4.70 2.47 -6.11
C SER A 281 -4.13 3.65 -6.92
N THR A 282 -4.76 4.82 -6.90
CA THR A 282 -4.37 6.01 -7.67
C THR A 282 -4.09 7.23 -6.78
N ALA A 283 -4.30 7.09 -5.47
CA ALA A 283 -4.12 8.13 -4.47
C ALA A 283 -2.70 8.07 -3.88
N ARG A 284 -1.67 8.25 -4.72
CA ARG A 284 -0.36 8.72 -4.23
C ARG A 284 -0.33 10.24 -4.34
N GLY A 285 0.14 10.87 -3.26
CA GLY A 285 0.40 12.31 -3.15
C GLY A 285 1.55 12.75 -4.04
#